data_AF-A0A060C8A7-F1
#
_entry.id   AF-A0A060C8A7-F1
#
_cell.length_a   1.000
_cell.length_b   1.000
_cell.length_c   1.000
_cell.angle_alpha   90.00
_cell.angle_beta   90.00
_cell.angle_gamma   90.00
#
_symmetry.space_group_name_H-M   'P 1'
#
loop_
_entity.id
_entity.type
_entity.pdbx_description
1 polymer ?
#
loop_
_entity_poly.entity_id
_entity_poly.type
_entity_poly.pdbx_seq_one_letter_code
_entity_poly.pdbx_strand_id
1 'polypeptide(L)'
;GVSTPISLSRAAYWMGRAEEALGHMPTAMADYRLGAQYPVAFYGLLSAERAGIEIDPDRLGNDRLPDWHGAKFLPSSLLQTALLLHRAGDQKLAKRFFLQLADGLNTTERGQLADLALAIDDPNIAVLVAKKAAETGDVLARAYFPLTKLAHAKLAVPADLALA
;
A
#
# COMPACT_ATOMS: atom_id res chain seq x y z
N GLY A 1 20.61 -2.37 -4.98
CA GLY A 1 20.26 -0.93 -4.85
C GLY A 1 18.92 -0.81 -4.15
N VAL A 2 18.57 0.37 -3.63
CA VAL A 2 17.25 0.60 -3.01
C VAL A 2 16.28 1.10 -4.09
N SER A 3 15.16 0.40 -4.29
CA SER A 3 14.23 0.65 -5.40
C SER A 3 12.78 0.88 -4.97
N THR A 4 12.49 0.92 -3.68
CA THR A 4 11.10 1.02 -3.19
C THR A 4 10.60 2.47 -3.17
N PRO A 5 9.30 2.71 -3.46
CA PRO A 5 8.68 4.04 -3.41
C PRO A 5 8.97 4.83 -2.12
N ILE A 6 8.95 4.17 -0.95
CA ILE A 6 9.23 4.79 0.35
C ILE A 6 10.65 5.34 0.43
N SER A 7 11.61 4.58 -0.10
CA SER A 7 13.02 4.98 -0.04
C SER A 7 13.36 6.02 -1.10
N LEU A 8 12.83 5.88 -2.31
CA LEU A 8 13.04 6.83 -3.40
C LEU A 8 12.43 8.20 -3.06
N SER A 9 11.18 8.23 -2.59
CA SER A 9 10.54 9.49 -2.18
C SER A 9 11.25 10.19 -1.03
N ARG A 10 11.74 9.43 -0.03
CA ARG A 10 12.51 9.98 1.08
C ARG A 10 13.83 10.57 0.63
N ALA A 11 14.56 9.90 -0.25
CA ALA A 11 15.82 10.42 -0.79
C ALA A 11 15.57 11.73 -1.56
N ALA A 12 14.59 11.72 -2.47
CA ALA A 12 14.22 12.90 -3.27
C ALA A 12 13.78 14.08 -2.40
N TYR A 13 12.94 13.85 -1.38
CA TYR A 13 12.52 14.91 -0.46
C TYR A 13 13.71 15.57 0.24
N TRP A 14 14.64 14.77 0.79
CA TRP A 14 15.78 15.31 1.52
C TRP A 14 16.83 15.96 0.62
N MET A 15 17.00 15.48 -0.61
CA MET A 15 17.80 16.17 -1.64
C MET A 15 17.19 17.55 -1.95
N GLY A 16 15.88 17.61 -2.19
CA GLY A 16 15.20 18.88 -2.42
C GLY A 16 15.36 19.86 -1.25
N ARG A 17 15.26 19.37 -0.01
CA ARG A 17 15.50 20.17 1.20
C ARG A 17 16.94 20.69 1.30
N ALA A 18 17.93 19.91 0.87
CA ALA A 18 19.32 20.32 0.86
C ALA A 18 19.59 21.40 -0.19
N GLU A 19 19.09 21.22 -1.42
CA GLU A 19 19.20 22.21 -2.50
C GLU A 19 18.46 23.50 -2.16
N GLU A 20 17.29 23.41 -1.52
CA GLU A 20 16.55 24.57 -1.03
C GLU A 20 17.38 25.37 -0.01
N ALA A 21 18.04 24.68 0.93
CA ALA A 21 18.89 25.30 1.93
C ALA A 21 20.15 25.95 1.32
N LEU A 22 20.63 25.44 0.18
CA LEU A 22 21.73 26.04 -0.60
C LEU A 22 21.27 27.19 -1.51
N GLY A 23 19.95 27.44 -1.60
CA GLY A 23 19.37 28.45 -2.49
C GLY A 23 19.20 28.01 -3.94
N HIS A 24 19.45 26.75 -4.26
CA HIS A 24 19.32 26.17 -5.60
C HIS A 24 17.87 25.74 -5.90
N MET A 25 16.96 26.71 -5.89
CA MET A 25 15.52 26.47 -6.02
C MET A 25 15.10 25.64 -7.25
N PRO A 26 15.68 25.82 -8.46
CA PRO A 26 15.33 24.98 -9.61
C PRO A 26 15.62 23.49 -9.39
N THR A 27 16.77 23.17 -8.79
CA THR A 27 17.18 21.79 -8.47
C THR A 27 16.30 21.23 -7.35
N ALA A 28 16.07 22.02 -6.29
CA ALA A 28 15.19 21.62 -5.19
C ALA A 28 13.80 21.23 -5.69
N MET A 29 13.24 22.03 -6.60
CA MET A 29 11.95 21.78 -7.21
C MET A 29 11.96 20.51 -8.10
N ALA A 30 13.05 20.24 -8.81
CA ALA A 30 13.18 18.99 -9.57
C ALA A 30 13.16 17.76 -8.65
N ASP A 31 13.87 17.83 -7.53
CA ASP A 31 13.89 16.75 -6.53
C ASP A 31 12.53 16.55 -5.86
N TYR A 32 11.82 17.64 -5.52
CA TYR A 32 10.46 17.53 -5.00
C TYR A 32 9.50 16.91 -6.03
N ARG A 33 9.61 17.26 -7.31
CA ARG A 33 8.81 16.60 -8.37
C ARG A 33 9.14 15.12 -8.50
N LEU A 34 10.39 14.71 -8.29
CA LEU A 34 10.78 13.30 -8.25
C LEU A 34 10.13 12.57 -7.07
N GLY A 35 10.17 13.16 -5.87
CA GLY A 35 9.51 12.59 -4.68
C GLY A 35 8.00 12.48 -4.84
N ALA A 36 7.36 13.48 -5.45
CA ALA A 36 5.92 13.55 -5.69
C ALA A 36 5.39 12.43 -6.61
N GLN A 37 6.25 11.70 -7.33
CA GLN A 37 5.85 10.54 -8.14
C GLN A 37 5.36 9.36 -7.29
N TYR A 38 5.57 9.39 -5.97
CA TYR A 38 5.21 8.34 -5.03
C TYR A 38 4.17 8.83 -4.00
N PRO A 39 2.94 9.16 -4.41
CA PRO A 39 1.94 9.84 -3.57
C PRO A 39 1.40 9.00 -2.41
N VAL A 40 1.77 7.72 -2.32
CA VAL A 40 1.40 6.82 -1.23
C VAL A 40 2.41 6.79 -0.08
N ALA A 41 3.60 7.38 -0.29
CA ALA A 41 4.64 7.46 0.72
C ALA A 41 4.60 8.83 1.42
N PHE A 42 4.83 8.85 2.74
CA PHE A 42 4.85 10.08 3.53
C PHE A 42 5.71 11.20 2.93
N TYR A 43 6.95 10.87 2.54
CA TYR A 43 7.83 11.85 1.90
C TYR A 43 7.43 12.22 0.47
N GLY A 44 6.67 11.35 -0.21
CA GLY A 44 6.09 11.69 -1.50
C GLY A 44 5.00 12.74 -1.38
N LEU A 45 4.14 12.62 -0.36
CA LEU A 45 3.14 13.64 -0.02
C LEU A 45 3.79 14.98 0.34
N LEU A 46 4.82 14.98 1.20
CA LEU A 46 5.55 16.21 1.53
C LEU A 46 6.28 16.83 0.32
N SER A 47 6.77 15.99 -0.59
CA SER A 47 7.40 16.47 -1.83
C SER A 47 6.37 17.10 -2.77
N ALA A 48 5.18 16.51 -2.88
CA ALA A 48 4.08 17.08 -3.66
C ALA A 48 3.63 18.43 -3.10
N GLU A 49 3.48 18.54 -1.77
CA GLU A 49 3.18 19.81 -1.09
C GLU A 49 4.23 20.88 -1.41
N ARG A 50 5.53 20.53 -1.28
CA ARG A 50 6.64 21.44 -1.60
C ARG A 50 6.69 21.85 -3.07
N ALA A 51 6.29 20.95 -3.97
CA ALA A 51 6.23 21.22 -5.39
C ALA A 51 4.95 21.94 -5.85
N GLY A 52 3.98 22.15 -4.95
CA GLY A 52 2.65 22.66 -5.31
C GLY A 52 1.87 21.73 -6.24
N ILE A 53 2.14 20.42 -6.16
CA ILE A 53 1.47 19.40 -6.96
C ILE A 53 0.27 18.88 -6.16
N GLU A 54 -0.93 19.04 -6.73
CA GLU A 54 -2.13 18.40 -6.21
C GLU A 54 -2.06 16.89 -6.46
N ILE A 55 -2.33 16.10 -5.41
CA ILE A 55 -2.39 14.65 -5.53
C ILE A 55 -3.77 14.26 -6.04
N ASP A 56 -3.81 13.75 -7.26
CA ASP A 56 -5.00 13.15 -7.85
C ASP A 56 -5.42 11.91 -7.02
N PRO A 57 -6.60 11.93 -6.37
CA PRO A 57 -7.11 10.81 -5.60
C PRO A 57 -7.28 9.53 -6.43
N ASP A 58 -7.52 9.64 -7.74
CA ASP A 58 -7.67 8.48 -8.61
C ASP A 58 -6.35 7.72 -8.77
N ARG A 59 -5.21 8.42 -8.66
CA ARG A 59 -3.87 7.80 -8.64
C ARG A 59 -3.56 7.03 -7.36
N LEU A 60 -4.40 7.16 -6.33
CA LEU A 60 -4.29 6.35 -5.12
C LEU A 60 -4.87 4.95 -5.30
N GLY A 61 -5.49 4.64 -6.45
CA GLY A 61 -6.00 3.31 -6.76
C GLY A 61 -7.42 3.12 -6.25
N ASN A 62 -8.37 3.70 -6.97
CA ASN A 62 -9.81 3.62 -6.68
C ASN A 62 -10.55 2.61 -7.58
N ASP A 63 -9.82 1.85 -8.39
CA ASP A 63 -10.42 0.85 -9.28
C ASP A 63 -11.05 -0.26 -8.45
N ARG A 64 -12.38 -0.41 -8.54
CA ARG A 64 -13.06 -1.60 -8.05
C ARG A 64 -12.58 -2.78 -8.87
N LEU A 65 -11.67 -3.54 -8.29
CA LEU A 65 -11.22 -4.80 -8.84
C LEU A 65 -12.38 -5.81 -8.92
N PRO A 66 -12.31 -6.80 -9.84
CA PRO A 66 -13.28 -7.87 -9.91
C PRO A 66 -13.44 -8.58 -8.57
N ASP A 67 -14.64 -9.11 -8.31
CA ASP A 67 -14.92 -9.88 -7.09
C ASP A 67 -13.94 -11.05 -6.93
N TRP A 68 -13.42 -11.24 -5.72
CA TRP A 68 -12.49 -12.31 -5.39
C TRP A 68 -13.09 -13.71 -5.53
N HIS A 69 -14.42 -13.85 -5.47
CA HIS A 69 -15.12 -15.13 -5.70
C HIS A 69 -14.91 -15.71 -7.11
N GLY A 70 -14.51 -14.88 -8.08
CA GLY A 70 -14.18 -15.31 -9.45
C GLY A 70 -12.68 -15.51 -9.70
N ALA A 71 -11.83 -15.41 -8.68
CA ALA A 71 -10.39 -15.41 -8.86
C ALA A 71 -9.84 -16.78 -9.27
N LYS A 72 -8.86 -16.81 -10.18
CA LYS A 72 -8.27 -18.05 -10.71
C LYS A 72 -7.43 -18.81 -9.69
N PHE A 73 -6.96 -18.14 -8.63
CA PHE A 73 -6.15 -18.75 -7.59
C PHE A 73 -6.96 -19.51 -6.53
N LEU A 74 -8.30 -19.42 -6.53
CA LEU A 74 -9.15 -20.08 -5.54
C LEU A 74 -8.90 -21.60 -5.36
N PRO A 75 -8.68 -22.41 -6.42
CA PRO A 75 -8.36 -23.82 -6.26
C PRO A 75 -6.91 -24.10 -5.82
N SER A 76 -6.08 -23.07 -5.60
CA SER A 76 -4.67 -23.24 -5.24
C SER A 76 -4.49 -23.94 -3.90
N SER A 77 -3.59 -24.92 -3.87
CA SER A 77 -3.17 -25.58 -2.63
C SER A 77 -2.51 -24.60 -1.65
N LEU A 78 -1.86 -23.53 -2.15
CA LEU A 78 -1.31 -22.47 -1.30
C LEU A 78 -2.42 -21.72 -0.57
N LEU A 79 -3.53 -21.37 -1.25
CA LEU A 79 -4.66 -20.70 -0.61
C LEU A 79 -5.32 -21.64 0.41
N GLN A 80 -5.57 -22.89 0.03
CA GLN A 80 -6.18 -23.87 0.94
C GLN A 80 -5.34 -24.04 2.21
N THR A 81 -4.02 -24.14 2.06
CA THR A 81 -3.09 -24.26 3.20
C THR A 81 -3.11 -22.99 4.05
N ALA A 82 -3.08 -21.81 3.43
CA ALA A 82 -3.15 -20.53 4.14
C ALA A 82 -4.42 -20.43 4.99
N LEU A 83 -5.58 -20.80 4.42
CA LEU A 83 -6.86 -20.75 5.10
C LEU A 83 -6.99 -21.80 6.22
N LEU A 84 -6.43 -23.00 6.04
CA LEU A 84 -6.40 -24.01 7.10
C LEU A 84 -5.57 -23.53 8.29
N LEU A 85 -4.39 -22.97 8.03
CA LEU A 85 -3.52 -22.42 9.07
C LEU A 85 -4.15 -21.22 9.79
N HIS A 86 -4.81 -20.34 9.04
CA HIS A 86 -5.55 -19.22 9.62
C HIS A 86 -6.64 -19.71 10.57
N ARG A 87 -7.44 -20.71 10.14
CA ARG A 87 -8.49 -21.32 10.99
C ARG A 87 -7.93 -22.07 12.19
N ALA A 88 -6.74 -22.66 12.06
CA ALA A 88 -6.04 -23.33 13.15
C ALA A 88 -5.37 -22.34 14.14
N GLY A 89 -5.39 -21.04 13.86
CA GLY A 89 -4.77 -20.00 14.69
C GLY A 89 -3.27 -19.83 14.47
N ASP A 90 -2.64 -20.55 13.53
CA ASP A 90 -1.23 -20.34 13.16
C ASP A 90 -1.09 -19.15 12.20
N GLN A 91 -1.28 -17.96 12.75
CA GLN A 91 -1.27 -16.69 12.01
C GLN A 91 0.07 -16.43 11.32
N LYS A 92 1.17 -16.87 11.93
CA LYS A 92 2.51 -16.67 11.36
C LYS A 92 2.68 -17.48 10.09
N LEU A 93 2.26 -18.75 10.09
CA LEU A 93 2.39 -19.61 8.93
C LEU A 93 1.34 -19.26 7.86
N ALA A 94 0.11 -18.93 8.27
CA ALA A 94 -0.93 -18.44 7.36
C ALA A 94 -0.42 -17.27 6.51
N LYS A 95 0.13 -16.22 7.15
CA LYS A 95 0.72 -15.05 6.47
C LYS A 95 1.78 -15.42 5.45
N ARG A 96 2.64 -16.40 5.76
CA ARG A 96 3.67 -16.88 4.82
C ARG A 96 3.06 -17.48 3.57
N PHE A 97 2.03 -18.31 3.70
CA PHE A 97 1.35 -18.91 2.55
C PHE A 97 0.56 -17.89 1.72
N PHE A 98 -0.09 -16.91 2.37
CA PHE A 98 -0.71 -15.79 1.66
C PHE A 98 0.32 -14.99 0.85
N LEU A 99 1.46 -14.64 1.44
CA LEU A 99 2.52 -13.90 0.76
C LEU A 99 3.22 -14.70 -0.34
N GLN A 100 3.37 -16.02 -0.15
CA GLN A 100 3.89 -16.92 -1.17
C GLN A 100 2.92 -17.06 -2.35
N LEU A 101 1.61 -17.12 -2.08
CA LEU A 101 0.61 -17.11 -3.14
C LEU A 101 0.70 -15.78 -3.92
N ALA A 102 0.75 -14.65 -3.21
CA ALA A 102 0.83 -13.33 -3.81
C ALA A 102 2.05 -13.11 -4.73
N ASP A 103 3.16 -13.84 -4.54
CA ASP A 103 4.32 -13.79 -5.47
C ASP A 103 3.97 -14.17 -6.91
N GLY A 104 3.03 -15.11 -7.07
CA GLY A 104 2.64 -15.64 -8.38
C GLY A 104 1.46 -14.94 -9.02
N LEU A 105 0.90 -13.91 -8.39
CA LEU A 105 -0.34 -13.26 -8.81
C LEU A 105 -0.06 -11.94 -9.53
N ASN A 106 -0.86 -11.64 -10.56
CA ASN A 106 -0.86 -10.31 -11.17
C ASN A 106 -1.55 -9.28 -10.24
N THR A 107 -1.51 -7.99 -10.61
CA THR A 107 -2.09 -6.89 -9.82
C THR A 107 -3.56 -7.12 -9.45
N THR A 108 -4.38 -7.53 -10.41
CA THR A 108 -5.81 -7.82 -10.19
C THR A 108 -6.00 -8.96 -9.19
N GLU A 109 -5.26 -10.05 -9.37
CA GLU A 109 -5.34 -11.21 -8.49
C GLU A 109 -4.80 -10.91 -7.08
N ARG A 110 -3.75 -10.07 -6.95
CA ARG A 110 -3.26 -9.61 -5.64
C ARG A 110 -4.32 -8.78 -4.92
N GLY A 111 -5.04 -7.92 -5.61
CA GLY A 111 -6.15 -7.19 -5.00
C GLY A 111 -7.34 -8.09 -4.64
N GLN A 112 -7.69 -9.07 -5.47
CA GLN A 112 -8.66 -10.11 -5.10
C GLN A 112 -8.24 -10.90 -3.85
N LEU A 113 -6.95 -11.27 -3.75
CA LEU A 113 -6.42 -11.96 -2.58
C LEU A 113 -6.48 -11.09 -1.33
N ALA A 114 -6.21 -9.80 -1.46
CA ALA A 114 -6.35 -8.86 -0.36
C ALA A 114 -7.82 -8.66 0.05
N ASP A 115 -8.75 -8.61 -0.91
CA ASP A 115 -10.19 -8.55 -0.65
C ASP A 115 -10.70 -9.81 0.07
N LEU A 116 -10.17 -10.99 -0.29
CA LEU A 116 -10.44 -12.22 0.46
C LEU A 116 -9.94 -12.11 1.90
N ALA A 117 -8.74 -11.58 2.13
CA ALA A 117 -8.20 -11.37 3.48
C ALA A 117 -9.07 -10.42 4.31
N LEU A 118 -9.59 -9.35 3.70
CA LEU A 118 -10.57 -8.46 4.35
C LEU A 118 -11.88 -9.18 4.67
N ALA A 119 -12.37 -10.04 3.76
CA ALA A 119 -13.60 -10.79 3.95
C ALA A 119 -13.54 -11.80 5.12
N ILE A 120 -12.34 -12.26 5.50
CA ILE A 120 -12.11 -13.13 6.66
C ILE A 120 -11.72 -12.36 7.95
N ASP A 121 -11.95 -11.04 7.99
CA ASP A 121 -11.64 -10.13 9.11
C ASP A 121 -10.14 -10.12 9.49
N ASP A 122 -9.24 -10.33 8.52
CA ASP A 122 -7.78 -10.20 8.70
C ASP A 122 -7.19 -9.07 7.83
N PRO A 123 -7.32 -7.80 8.25
CA PRO A 123 -6.72 -6.67 7.56
C PRO A 123 -5.18 -6.70 7.59
N ASN A 124 -4.56 -7.45 8.50
CA ASN A 124 -3.10 -7.54 8.54
C ASN A 124 -2.57 -8.27 7.31
N ILE A 125 -3.22 -9.37 6.90
CA ILE A 125 -2.88 -10.09 5.67
C ILE A 125 -3.12 -9.20 4.44
N ALA A 126 -4.24 -8.47 4.41
CA ALA A 126 -4.54 -7.56 3.30
C ALA A 126 -3.43 -6.50 3.09
N VAL A 127 -2.99 -5.86 4.18
CA VAL A 127 -1.90 -4.87 4.15
C VAL A 127 -0.58 -5.50 3.68
N LEU A 128 -0.28 -6.73 4.08
CA LEU A 128 0.93 -7.44 3.65
C LEU A 128 0.91 -7.73 2.15
N VAL A 129 -0.23 -8.16 1.60
CA VAL A 129 -0.41 -8.35 0.15
C VAL A 129 -0.29 -7.02 -0.60
N ALA A 130 -0.88 -5.95 -0.07
CA ALA A 130 -0.80 -4.62 -0.67
C ALA A 130 0.62 -4.03 -0.64
N LYS A 131 1.37 -4.23 0.45
CA LYS A 131 2.80 -3.87 0.54
C LYS A 131 3.64 -4.56 -0.51
N LYS A 132 3.36 -5.83 -0.76
CA LYS A 132 4.03 -6.61 -1.80
C LYS A 132 3.70 -6.13 -3.21
N ALA A 133 2.46 -5.75 -3.48
CA ALA A 133 2.07 -5.12 -4.74
C ALA A 133 2.82 -3.79 -4.96
N ALA A 134 2.96 -2.98 -3.90
CA ALA A 134 3.65 -1.70 -3.97
C ALA A 134 5.17 -1.81 -4.27
N GLU A 135 5.79 -2.97 -4.03
CA GLU A 135 7.18 -3.22 -4.43
C GLU A 135 7.35 -3.21 -5.96
N THR A 136 6.30 -3.56 -6.71
CA THR A 136 6.27 -3.52 -8.17
C THR A 136 5.58 -2.28 -8.74
N GLY A 137 5.27 -1.29 -7.88
CA GLY A 137 4.61 -0.04 -8.27
C GLY A 137 3.08 -0.10 -8.28
N ASP A 138 2.48 -1.24 -7.94
CA ASP A 138 1.03 -1.38 -7.89
C ASP A 138 0.48 -0.91 -6.53
N VAL A 139 -0.37 0.11 -6.55
CA VAL A 139 -1.03 0.60 -5.33
C VAL A 139 -2.41 0.00 -5.22
N LEU A 140 -2.62 -0.80 -4.17
CA LEU A 140 -3.92 -1.38 -3.82
C LEU A 140 -4.51 -0.62 -2.61
N ALA A 141 -4.94 0.65 -2.77
CA ALA A 141 -5.27 1.52 -1.63
C ALA A 141 -6.25 0.91 -0.64
N ARG A 142 -7.33 0.28 -1.10
CA ARG A 142 -8.31 -0.37 -0.21
C ARG A 142 -7.68 -1.41 0.72
N ALA A 143 -6.69 -2.14 0.24
CA ALA A 143 -5.96 -3.15 1.01
C ALA A 143 -4.78 -2.54 1.79
N TYR A 144 -4.19 -1.47 1.27
CA TYR A 144 -3.06 -0.77 1.89
C TYR A 144 -3.48 0.07 3.10
N PHE A 145 -4.69 0.63 3.05
CA PHE A 145 -5.33 1.45 4.07
C PHE A 145 -6.73 0.90 4.41
N PRO A 146 -6.83 -0.32 4.98
CA PRO A 146 -8.11 -0.95 5.21
C PRO A 146 -8.91 -0.21 6.28
N LEU A 147 -10.18 0.07 5.98
CA LEU A 147 -11.11 0.59 6.98
C LEU A 147 -11.47 -0.54 7.95
N THR A 148 -11.03 -0.40 9.20
CA THR A 148 -11.39 -1.32 10.29
C THR A 148 -12.58 -0.79 11.08
N LYS A 149 -13.04 -1.55 12.09
CA LYS A 149 -14.12 -1.11 13.00
C LYS A 149 -13.82 0.24 13.67
N LEU A 150 -12.53 0.63 13.78
CA LEU A 150 -12.12 1.93 14.29
C LEU A 150 -12.60 3.10 13.42
N ALA A 151 -12.78 2.91 12.12
CA ALA A 151 -13.26 3.94 11.20
C ALA A 151 -14.67 4.45 11.54
N HIS A 152 -15.45 3.65 12.27
CA HIS A 152 -16.83 3.96 12.67
C HIS A 152 -16.98 4.11 14.19
N ALA A 153 -15.88 4.03 14.94
CA ALA A 153 -15.91 4.19 16.38
C ALA A 153 -16.04 5.67 16.77
N LYS A 154 -16.69 5.93 17.91
CA LYS A 154 -16.69 7.27 18.51
C LYS A 154 -15.35 7.49 19.21
N LEU A 155 -14.44 8.19 18.55
CA LEU A 155 -13.06 8.40 19.02
C LEU A 155 -12.87 9.82 19.55
N ALA A 156 -11.84 10.01 20.38
CA ALA A 156 -11.44 11.32 20.90
C ALA A 156 -10.68 12.18 19.87
N VAL A 157 -10.25 11.56 18.77
CA VAL A 157 -9.56 12.20 17.64
C VAL A 157 -10.28 11.85 16.34
N PRO A 158 -10.06 12.63 15.27
CA PRO A 158 -10.55 12.28 13.94
C PRO A 158 -10.15 10.84 13.53
N ALA A 159 -11.06 10.12 12.87
CA ALA A 159 -10.91 8.69 12.59
C ALA A 159 -9.76 8.41 11.61
N ASP A 160 -9.52 9.30 10.66
CA ASP A 160 -8.38 9.29 9.75
C ASP A 160 -7.05 9.36 10.51
N LEU A 161 -6.93 10.20 11.54
CA LEU A 161 -5.75 10.25 12.39
C LEU A 161 -5.59 9.00 13.27
N ALA A 162 -6.70 8.43 13.75
CA ALA A 162 -6.66 7.21 14.56
C ALA A 162 -6.27 5.94 13.78
N LEU A 163 -6.46 5.96 12.46
CA LEU A 163 -6.14 4.85 11.55
C LEU A 163 -4.72 4.93 10.96
N ALA A 164 -4.02 6.06 11.14
CA ALA A 164 -2.71 6.35 10.55
C ALA A 164 -1.54 5.62 11.20
#